data_AF-A0A917BLS1-F1
#
_entry.id   AF-A0A917BLS1-F1
#
_cell.length_a   1.000
_cell.length_b   1.000
_cell.length_c   1.000
_cell.angle_alpha   90.00
_cell.angle_beta   90.00
_cell.angle_gamma   90.00
#
_symmetry.space_group_name_H-M   'P 1'
#
loop_
_entity.id
_entity.type
_entity.pdbx_description
1 polymer ?
#
loop_
_entity_poly.entity_id
_entity_poly.type
_entity_poly.pdbx_seq_one_letter_code
_entity_poly.pdbx_strand_id
1 'polypeptide(L)'
;MNAQVWVPWLVALVAAALGIPVARWLRLATYRKPDELDDPLPGGRWWVPGVLGVVSGLVVWRVWFVEDEAVPTPWVAGVLTATLLLVVLACVCLAAMDMDVHRLPDRIMWPTMGLLAGGTVLAALVGGGFDPWLRSVLAGVASGGFYLALALLSLARGSLALGLGDVKLSVVLGAALGWFGWPEALSGVYAGFLVGGVVAVVLLLGRRVRWEGHFAYGPPMMVGALLGLLATPGLLGSLF
;
A
#
# COMPACT_ATOMS: atom_id res chain seq x y z
N MET A 1 -4.10 30.08 -17.18
CA MET A 1 -3.28 28.86 -17.03
C MET A 1 -3.60 28.24 -15.68
N ASN A 2 -4.10 27.00 -15.71
CA ASN A 2 -4.66 26.26 -14.58
C ASN A 2 -3.64 26.05 -13.46
N ALA A 3 -3.65 26.91 -12.44
CA ALA A 3 -2.77 26.79 -11.28
C ALA A 3 -2.93 25.45 -10.53
N GLN A 4 -4.08 24.77 -10.70
CA GLN A 4 -4.40 23.51 -10.03
C GLN A 4 -3.63 22.31 -10.60
N VAL A 5 -3.38 22.22 -11.92
CA VAL A 5 -2.80 21.00 -12.54
C VAL A 5 -1.36 20.72 -12.09
N TRP A 6 -0.63 21.73 -11.59
CA TRP A 6 0.76 21.57 -11.14
C TRP A 6 0.89 21.02 -9.72
N VAL A 7 -0.17 21.01 -8.92
CA VAL A 7 -0.12 20.61 -7.50
C VAL A 7 0.34 19.14 -7.32
N PRO A 8 -0.21 18.15 -8.05
CA PRO A 8 0.27 16.77 -7.94
C PRO A 8 1.76 16.62 -8.28
N TRP A 9 2.23 17.36 -9.29
CA TRP A 9 3.62 17.33 -9.73
C TRP A 9 4.56 17.96 -8.70
N LEU A 10 4.14 19.05 -8.05
CA LEU A 10 4.92 19.68 -6.98
C LEU A 10 5.02 18.74 -5.77
N VAL A 11 3.92 18.12 -5.36
CA VAL A 11 3.95 17.12 -4.28
C VAL A 11 4.82 15.93 -4.67
N ALA A 12 4.75 15.45 -5.91
CA ALA A 12 5.60 14.38 -6.40
C ALA A 12 7.10 14.73 -6.29
N LEU A 13 7.48 15.96 -6.65
CA LEU A 13 8.86 16.45 -6.53
C LEU A 13 9.31 16.55 -5.07
N VAL A 14 8.46 17.10 -4.19
CA VAL A 14 8.76 17.20 -2.75
C VAL A 14 8.89 15.81 -2.13
N ALA A 15 7.96 14.91 -2.42
CA ALA A 15 7.99 13.53 -1.95
C ALA A 15 9.22 12.76 -2.48
N ALA A 16 9.61 12.99 -3.75
CA ALA A 16 10.85 12.43 -4.29
C ALA A 16 12.09 12.96 -3.55
N ALA A 17 12.15 14.26 -3.27
CA ALA A 17 13.24 14.85 -2.50
C ALA A 17 13.31 14.27 -1.07
N LEU A 18 12.17 14.09 -0.40
CA LEU A 18 12.07 13.42 0.90
C LEU A 18 12.43 11.94 0.83
N GLY A 19 12.27 11.29 -0.33
CA GLY A 19 12.70 9.92 -0.55
C GLY A 19 14.21 9.72 -0.53
N ILE A 20 15.01 10.77 -0.75
CA ILE A 20 16.49 10.69 -0.73
C ILE A 20 17.03 10.34 0.67
N PRO A 21 16.69 11.07 1.75
CA PRO A 21 17.12 10.69 3.09
C PRO A 21 16.53 9.35 3.53
N VAL A 22 15.29 9.03 3.12
CA VAL A 22 14.68 7.71 3.39
C VAL A 22 15.49 6.59 2.75
N ALA A 23 15.85 6.73 1.48
CA ALA A 23 16.68 5.76 0.77
C ALA A 23 18.06 5.59 1.40
N ARG A 24 18.64 6.66 1.97
CA ARG A 24 19.90 6.60 2.72
C ARG A 24 19.74 5.89 4.06
N TRP A 25 18.72 6.23 4.83
CA TRP A 25 18.42 5.60 6.11
C TRP A 25 18.17 4.10 5.94
N LEU A 26 17.42 3.71 4.91
CA LEU A 26 17.15 2.31 4.63
C LEU A 26 18.39 1.49 4.25
N ARG A 27 19.50 2.12 3.82
CA ARG A 27 20.79 1.43 3.61
C ARG A 27 21.51 1.12 4.92
N LEU A 28 21.18 1.81 6.01
CA LEU A 28 21.78 1.57 7.32
C LEU A 28 21.30 0.25 7.94
N ALA A 29 20.30 -0.40 7.34
CA ALA A 29 19.76 -1.71 7.76
C ALA A 29 19.38 -1.78 9.26
N THR A 30 19.04 -0.64 9.89
CA THR A 30 18.73 -0.55 11.33
C THR A 30 17.46 -1.32 11.75
N TYR A 31 16.74 -1.88 10.78
CA TYR A 31 15.54 -2.71 10.96
C TYR A 31 15.86 -4.21 11.03
N ARG A 32 17.10 -4.63 10.72
CA ARG A 32 17.54 -6.02 10.84
C ARG A 32 17.71 -6.42 12.29
N LYS A 33 17.35 -7.65 12.61
CA LYS A 33 17.54 -8.27 13.93
C LYS A 33 18.97 -8.83 14.06
N PRO A 34 19.44 -9.14 15.29
CA PRO A 34 20.81 -9.64 15.50
C PRO A 34 21.15 -10.90 14.70
N ASP A 35 20.16 -11.75 14.42
CA ASP A 35 20.25 -12.98 13.63
C ASP A 35 20.29 -12.75 12.11
N GLU A 36 20.15 -11.50 11.65
CA GLU A 36 20.08 -11.12 10.22
C GLU A 36 21.25 -10.20 9.81
N LEU A 37 22.18 -9.94 10.73
CA LEU A 37 23.30 -9.03 10.50
C LEU A 37 24.34 -9.61 9.53
N ASP A 38 24.38 -10.93 9.39
CA ASP A 38 25.30 -11.64 8.50
C ASP A 38 24.84 -11.66 7.04
N ASP A 39 23.59 -11.28 6.77
CA ASP A 39 23.06 -11.21 5.40
C ASP A 39 23.74 -10.09 4.60
N PRO A 40 23.93 -10.25 3.27
CA PRO A 40 24.51 -9.20 2.42
C PRO A 40 23.75 -7.88 2.59
N LEU A 41 24.48 -6.76 2.73
CA LEU A 41 23.86 -5.45 2.91
C LEU A 41 22.86 -5.14 1.77
N PRO A 42 21.74 -4.47 2.09
CA PRO A 42 20.76 -4.12 1.07
C PRO A 42 21.42 -3.26 -0.01
N GLY A 43 21.20 -3.63 -1.27
CA GLY A 43 21.72 -2.90 -2.42
C GLY A 43 21.22 -1.45 -2.52
N GLY A 44 21.64 -0.74 -3.56
CA GLY A 44 21.24 0.65 -3.78
C GLY A 44 19.72 0.81 -3.89
N ARG A 45 19.08 1.43 -2.90
CA ARG A 45 17.64 1.78 -2.89
C ARG A 45 17.31 3.01 -3.74
N TRP A 46 17.90 3.10 -4.93
CA TRP A 46 17.81 4.27 -5.82
C TRP A 46 16.39 4.52 -6.37
N TRP A 47 15.54 3.50 -6.35
CA TRP A 47 14.15 3.58 -6.80
C TRP A 47 13.23 4.26 -5.77
N VAL A 48 13.60 4.30 -4.49
CA VAL A 48 12.75 4.83 -3.40
C VAL A 48 12.30 6.28 -3.63
N PRO A 49 13.19 7.23 -3.99
CA PRO A 49 12.79 8.60 -4.33
C PRO A 49 11.78 8.65 -5.48
N GLY A 50 12.04 7.93 -6.57
CA GLY A 50 11.18 7.94 -7.75
C GLY A 50 9.79 7.35 -7.46
N VAL A 51 9.74 6.20 -6.79
CA VAL A 51 8.47 5.54 -6.42
C VAL A 51 7.69 6.39 -5.42
N LEU A 52 8.33 6.91 -4.38
CA LEU A 52 7.66 7.78 -3.40
C LEU A 52 7.07 9.01 -4.09
N GLY A 53 7.84 9.69 -4.94
CA GLY A 53 7.36 10.84 -5.70
C GLY A 53 6.16 10.53 -6.60
N VAL A 54 6.27 9.50 -7.44
CA VAL A 54 5.22 9.13 -8.39
C VAL A 54 3.94 8.73 -7.64
N VAL A 55 4.04 7.84 -6.64
CA VAL A 55 2.87 7.35 -5.91
C VAL A 55 2.20 8.47 -5.12
N SER A 56 2.99 9.34 -4.47
CA SER A 56 2.45 10.52 -3.79
C SER A 56 1.72 11.46 -4.74
N GLY A 57 2.27 11.72 -5.92
CA GLY A 57 1.61 12.52 -6.96
C GLY A 57 0.28 11.91 -7.42
N LEU A 58 0.26 10.59 -7.65
CA LEU A 58 -0.95 9.85 -8.06
C LEU A 58 -2.04 9.87 -6.98
N VAL A 59 -1.66 9.76 -5.70
CA VAL A 59 -2.61 9.87 -4.57
C VAL A 59 -3.21 11.27 -4.51
N VAL A 60 -2.40 12.32 -4.61
CA VAL A 60 -2.91 13.71 -4.63
C VAL A 60 -3.83 13.92 -5.83
N TRP A 61 -3.43 13.40 -7.00
CA TRP A 61 -4.26 13.46 -8.19
C TRP A 61 -5.62 12.77 -7.96
N ARG A 62 -5.64 11.56 -7.41
CA ARG A 62 -6.88 10.81 -7.12
C ARG A 62 -7.79 11.53 -6.14
N VAL A 63 -7.24 12.18 -5.11
CA VAL A 63 -8.04 12.82 -4.06
C VAL A 63 -8.57 14.19 -4.48
N TRP A 64 -7.83 14.95 -5.29
CA TRP A 64 -8.17 16.35 -5.60
C TRP A 64 -8.71 16.58 -7.01
N PHE A 65 -8.46 15.65 -7.95
CA PHE A 65 -8.78 15.85 -9.38
C PHE A 65 -9.73 14.79 -9.94
N VAL A 66 -10.02 13.73 -9.19
CA VAL A 66 -11.05 12.76 -9.54
C VAL A 66 -12.25 13.03 -8.64
N GLU A 67 -13.37 13.40 -9.26
CA GLU A 67 -14.63 13.63 -8.53
C GLU A 67 -15.10 12.31 -7.91
N ASP A 68 -15.40 12.36 -6.61
CA ASP A 68 -15.80 11.20 -5.83
C ASP A 68 -16.74 11.63 -4.70
N GLU A 69 -17.87 10.95 -4.57
CA GLU A 69 -18.83 11.20 -3.49
C GLU A 69 -18.21 10.96 -2.11
N ALA A 70 -17.18 10.10 -2.03
CA ALA A 70 -16.45 9.84 -0.79
C ALA A 70 -15.56 11.02 -0.34
N VAL A 71 -15.37 12.04 -1.16
CA VAL A 71 -14.56 13.23 -0.84
C VAL A 71 -15.39 14.51 -1.09
N PRO A 72 -16.43 14.76 -0.27
CA PRO A 72 -17.40 15.83 -0.54
C PRO A 72 -16.87 17.24 -0.28
N THR A 73 -15.80 17.39 0.51
CA THR A 73 -15.26 18.71 0.89
C THR A 73 -13.73 18.77 0.81
N PRO A 74 -13.16 19.97 0.61
CA PRO A 74 -11.69 20.17 0.64
C PRO A 74 -11.04 19.79 1.98
N TRP A 75 -11.79 19.85 3.10
CA TRP A 75 -11.29 19.44 4.40
C TRP A 75 -11.07 17.93 4.46
N VAL A 76 -12.02 17.15 3.95
CA VAL A 76 -11.90 15.69 3.80
C VAL A 76 -10.73 15.36 2.87
N ALA A 77 -10.63 16.04 1.72
CA ALA A 77 -9.52 15.89 0.79
C ALA A 77 -8.16 16.15 1.46
N GLY A 78 -8.05 17.21 2.26
CA GLY A 78 -6.83 17.56 3.01
C GLY A 78 -6.43 16.49 4.03
N VAL A 79 -7.37 16.01 4.84
CA VAL A 79 -7.11 14.95 5.83
C VAL A 79 -6.68 13.66 5.15
N LEU A 80 -7.45 13.19 4.15
CA LEU A 80 -7.13 11.97 3.42
C LEU A 80 -5.78 12.07 2.72
N THR A 81 -5.47 13.22 2.11
CA THR A 81 -4.17 13.43 1.47
C THR A 81 -3.02 13.29 2.47
N ALA A 82 -3.12 13.97 3.62
CA ALA A 82 -2.08 13.90 4.66
C ALA A 82 -1.90 12.46 5.18
N THR A 83 -3.01 11.77 5.47
CA THR A 83 -3.00 10.37 5.92
C THR A 83 -2.40 9.45 4.87
N LEU A 84 -2.88 9.50 3.63
CA LEU A 84 -2.46 8.59 2.57
C LEU A 84 -1.01 8.83 2.14
N LEU A 85 -0.51 10.06 2.14
CA LEU A 85 0.91 10.33 1.83
C LEU A 85 1.86 9.69 2.85
N LEU A 86 1.49 9.71 4.12
CA LEU A 86 2.25 9.04 5.17
C LEU A 86 2.12 7.52 5.10
N VAL A 87 0.94 7.00 4.72
CA VAL A 87 0.76 5.56 4.43
C VAL A 87 1.63 5.15 3.24
N VAL A 88 1.70 5.95 2.17
CA VAL A 88 2.58 5.69 1.01
C VAL A 88 4.04 5.66 1.44
N LEU A 89 4.48 6.61 2.26
CA LEU A 89 5.84 6.60 2.81
C LEU A 89 6.12 5.31 3.58
N ALA A 90 5.20 4.90 4.45
CA ALA A 90 5.31 3.65 5.20
C ALA A 90 5.35 2.44 4.26
N CYS A 91 4.47 2.37 3.26
CA CYS A 91 4.43 1.30 2.26
C CYS A 91 5.75 1.20 1.49
N VAL A 92 6.34 2.31 1.04
CA VAL A 92 7.63 2.31 0.34
C VAL A 92 8.75 1.78 1.24
N CYS A 93 8.78 2.20 2.51
CA CYS A 93 9.73 1.67 3.50
C CYS A 93 9.53 0.17 3.73
N LEU A 94 8.28 -0.24 3.94
CA LEU A 94 7.88 -1.63 4.18
C LEU A 94 8.21 -2.53 2.99
N ALA A 95 7.94 -2.11 1.75
CA ALA A 95 8.31 -2.85 0.54
C ALA A 95 9.83 -3.04 0.45
N ALA A 96 10.59 -1.98 0.74
CA ALA A 96 12.03 -2.06 0.69
C ALA A 96 12.64 -2.92 1.83
N MET A 97 11.97 -3.02 2.97
CA MET A 97 12.33 -3.94 4.06
C MET A 97 11.93 -5.38 3.74
N ASP A 98 10.74 -5.57 3.15
CA ASP A 98 10.23 -6.89 2.75
C ASP A 98 11.12 -7.52 1.67
N MET A 99 11.61 -6.74 0.71
CA MET A 99 12.58 -7.20 -0.29
C MET A 99 13.95 -7.60 0.30
N ASP A 100 14.29 -7.13 1.50
CA ASP A 100 15.57 -7.41 2.15
C ASP A 100 15.45 -8.62 3.09
N VAL A 101 14.48 -8.60 4.01
CA VAL A 101 14.35 -9.59 5.09
C VAL A 101 13.08 -10.43 5.02
N HIS A 102 12.28 -10.31 3.95
CA HIS A 102 11.00 -11.04 3.76
C HIS A 102 10.08 -10.93 4.98
N ARG A 103 10.09 -9.76 5.62
CA ARG A 103 9.30 -9.44 6.80
C ARG A 103 8.91 -7.97 6.80
N LEU A 104 7.68 -7.72 7.26
CA LEU A 104 7.14 -6.40 7.56
C LEU A 104 7.34 -6.07 9.04
N PRO A 105 8.16 -5.05 9.40
CA PRO A 105 8.42 -4.73 10.80
C PRO A 105 7.22 -4.08 11.50
N ASP A 106 6.84 -4.66 12.63
CA ASP A 106 5.75 -4.18 13.47
C ASP A 106 5.93 -2.73 13.95
N ARG A 107 7.18 -2.27 14.10
CA ARG A 107 7.52 -0.90 14.48
C ARG A 107 7.01 0.16 13.49
N ILE A 108 6.83 -0.19 12.22
CA ILE A 108 6.28 0.70 11.19
C ILE A 108 4.81 0.36 10.92
N MET A 109 4.47 -0.92 10.94
CA MET A 109 3.10 -1.38 10.66
C MET A 109 2.08 -0.83 11.67
N TRP A 110 2.34 -0.95 12.97
CA TRP A 110 1.39 -0.49 14.00
C TRP A 110 1.12 1.02 13.95
N PRO A 111 2.14 1.89 13.86
CA PRO A 111 1.90 3.32 13.63
C PRO A 111 1.12 3.62 12.36
N THR A 112 1.36 2.86 11.28
CA THR A 112 0.65 3.05 10.01
C THR A 112 -0.83 2.69 10.14
N MET A 113 -1.16 1.60 10.83
CA MET A 113 -2.54 1.21 11.12
C MET A 113 -3.23 2.27 11.99
N GLY A 114 -2.58 2.74 13.05
CA GLY A 114 -3.12 3.79 13.93
C GLY A 114 -3.33 5.11 13.20
N LEU A 115 -2.37 5.49 12.34
CA LEU A 115 -2.47 6.69 11.51
C LEU A 115 -3.63 6.62 10.53
N LEU A 116 -3.80 5.49 9.84
CA LEU A 116 -4.90 5.31 8.91
C LEU A 116 -6.24 5.32 9.63
N ALA A 117 -6.37 4.60 10.74
CA ALA A 117 -7.59 4.58 11.54
C ALA A 117 -7.94 5.97 12.09
N GLY A 118 -6.97 6.70 12.63
CA GLY A 118 -7.17 8.07 13.10
C GLY A 118 -7.51 9.04 11.97
N GLY A 119 -6.86 8.88 10.82
CA GLY A 119 -7.08 9.68 9.63
C GLY A 119 -8.48 9.50 9.03
N THR A 120 -8.97 8.26 8.93
CA THR A 120 -10.32 7.98 8.41
C THR A 120 -11.40 8.42 9.40
N VAL A 121 -11.19 8.28 10.72
CA VAL A 121 -12.08 8.85 11.73
C VAL A 121 -12.12 10.38 11.61
N LEU A 122 -10.96 11.03 11.51
CA LEU A 122 -10.91 12.48 11.37
C LEU A 122 -11.57 12.95 10.07
N ALA A 123 -11.34 12.25 8.95
CA ALA A 123 -11.99 12.52 7.66
C ALA A 123 -13.51 12.41 7.78
N ALA A 124 -14.03 11.41 8.51
CA ALA A 124 -15.46 11.26 8.77
C ALA A 124 -16.03 12.45 9.54
N LEU A 125 -15.31 12.90 10.60
CA LEU A 125 -15.72 14.00 11.48
C LEU A 125 -15.71 15.37 10.79
N VAL A 126 -14.80 15.60 9.82
CA VAL A 126 -14.71 16.88 9.08
C VAL A 126 -15.62 16.96 7.85
N GLY A 127 -16.53 15.99 7.69
CA GLY A 127 -17.58 16.04 6.67
C GLY A 127 -17.59 14.86 5.69
N GLY A 128 -16.73 13.84 5.87
CA GLY A 128 -16.75 12.62 5.06
C GLY A 128 -17.94 11.70 5.37
N GLY A 129 -18.52 11.83 6.56
CA GLY A 129 -19.71 11.06 6.96
C GLY A 129 -19.39 9.64 7.43
N PHE A 130 -20.44 8.96 7.88
CA PHE A 130 -20.33 7.63 8.50
C PHE A 130 -20.15 6.51 7.47
N ASP A 131 -20.81 6.60 6.31
CA ASP A 131 -20.83 5.50 5.34
C ASP A 131 -19.45 5.21 4.73
N PRO A 132 -18.65 6.19 4.25
CA PRO A 132 -17.29 5.93 3.76
C PRO A 132 -16.36 5.39 4.85
N TRP A 133 -16.53 5.87 6.09
CA TRP A 133 -15.78 5.38 7.23
C TRP A 133 -16.10 3.93 7.56
N LEU A 134 -17.40 3.59 7.67
CA LEU A 134 -17.83 2.21 7.93
C LEU A 134 -17.35 1.28 6.82
N ARG A 135 -17.48 1.71 5.56
CA ARG A 135 -16.99 0.96 4.40
C ARG A 135 -15.48 0.75 4.45
N SER A 136 -14.70 1.76 4.82
CA SER A 136 -13.26 1.63 5.06
C SER A 136 -12.96 0.57 6.11
N VAL A 137 -13.64 0.59 7.26
CA VAL A 137 -13.44 -0.40 8.33
C VAL A 137 -13.81 -1.80 7.84
N LEU A 138 -14.97 -1.97 7.20
CA LEU A 138 -15.44 -3.25 6.70
C LEU A 138 -14.53 -3.81 5.60
N ALA A 139 -14.05 -2.97 4.67
CA ALA A 139 -13.13 -3.39 3.62
C ALA A 139 -11.77 -3.81 4.19
N GLY A 140 -11.26 -3.11 5.22
CA GLY A 140 -10.05 -3.50 5.94
C GLY A 140 -10.22 -4.85 6.65
N VAL A 141 -11.32 -5.04 7.37
CA VAL A 141 -11.63 -6.31 8.05
C VAL A 141 -11.83 -7.45 7.05
N ALA A 142 -12.55 -7.21 5.96
CA ALA A 142 -12.79 -8.21 4.92
C ALA A 142 -11.49 -8.62 4.22
N SER A 143 -10.64 -7.64 3.87
CA SER A 143 -9.33 -7.91 3.26
C SER A 143 -8.42 -8.67 4.23
N GLY A 144 -8.35 -8.23 5.49
CA GLY A 144 -7.61 -8.92 6.54
C GLY A 144 -8.09 -10.35 6.75
N GLY A 145 -9.41 -10.55 6.87
CA GLY A 145 -10.01 -11.87 7.04
C GLY A 145 -9.74 -12.79 5.86
N PHE A 146 -9.79 -12.26 4.63
CA PHE A 146 -9.47 -13.01 3.42
C PHE A 146 -8.01 -13.46 3.40
N TYR A 147 -7.06 -12.54 3.65
CA TYR A 147 -5.64 -12.88 3.72
C TYR A 147 -5.29 -13.80 4.89
N LEU A 148 -5.97 -13.64 6.02
CA LEU A 148 -5.83 -14.53 7.17
C LEU A 148 -6.33 -15.94 6.83
N ALA A 149 -7.46 -16.07 6.16
CA ALA A 149 -7.99 -17.36 5.71
C ALA A 149 -7.01 -18.05 4.75
N LEU A 150 -6.40 -17.31 3.83
CA LEU A 150 -5.35 -17.83 2.95
C LEU A 150 -4.11 -18.28 3.73
N ALA A 151 -3.66 -17.49 4.71
CA ALA A 151 -2.53 -17.85 5.56
C ALA A 151 -2.81 -19.13 6.38
N LEU A 152 -4.00 -19.25 6.96
CA LEU A 152 -4.42 -20.44 7.71
C LEU A 152 -4.56 -21.67 6.79
N LEU A 153 -5.09 -21.50 5.58
CA LEU A 153 -5.20 -22.58 4.60
C LEU A 153 -3.81 -23.06 4.13
N SER A 154 -2.88 -22.12 3.93
CA SER A 154 -1.50 -22.45 3.61
C SER A 154 -0.84 -23.23 4.75
N LEU A 155 -1.01 -22.76 5.98
CA LEU A 155 -0.49 -23.43 7.18
C LEU A 155 -1.06 -24.85 7.33
N ALA A 156 -2.36 -25.04 7.08
CA ALA A 156 -3.00 -26.35 7.09
C ALA A 156 -2.42 -27.32 6.04
N ARG A 157 -1.84 -26.80 4.95
CA ARG A 157 -1.13 -27.57 3.92
C ARG A 157 0.36 -27.78 4.21
N GLY A 158 0.84 -27.35 5.38
CA GLY A 158 2.23 -27.51 5.81
C GLY A 158 3.21 -26.51 5.18
N SER A 159 2.71 -25.43 4.56
CA SER A 159 3.55 -24.38 3.96
C SER A 159 3.19 -23.02 4.54
N LEU A 160 4.18 -22.19 4.89
CA LEU A 160 3.95 -20.83 5.37
C LEU A 160 4.13 -19.81 4.23
N ALA A 161 3.37 -19.97 3.15
CA ALA A 161 3.53 -19.13 1.95
C ALA A 161 3.09 -17.66 2.16
N LEU A 162 2.23 -17.40 3.14
CA LEU A 162 1.74 -16.07 3.49
C LEU A 162 2.06 -15.73 4.94
N GLY A 163 2.73 -14.61 5.16
CA GLY A 163 3.10 -14.15 6.49
C GLY A 163 1.97 -13.38 7.19
N LEU A 164 1.95 -13.40 8.52
CA LEU A 164 1.04 -12.54 9.31
C LEU A 164 1.27 -11.04 9.06
N GLY A 165 2.46 -10.66 8.56
CA GLY A 165 2.73 -9.30 8.09
C GLY A 165 1.84 -8.89 6.92
N ASP A 166 1.64 -9.78 5.95
CA ASP A 166 0.81 -9.52 4.76
C ASP A 166 -0.65 -9.34 5.13
N VAL A 167 -1.12 -10.08 6.13
CA VAL A 167 -2.46 -9.91 6.71
C VAL A 167 -2.63 -8.49 7.25
N LYS A 168 -1.68 -8.00 8.05
CA LYS A 168 -1.74 -6.62 8.59
C LYS A 168 -1.69 -5.57 7.47
N LEU A 169 -0.82 -5.77 6.48
CA LEU A 169 -0.75 -4.90 5.32
C LEU A 169 -2.07 -4.88 4.53
N SER A 170 -2.71 -6.03 4.36
CA SER A 170 -4.00 -6.14 3.67
C SER A 170 -5.11 -5.38 4.38
N VAL A 171 -5.08 -5.30 5.72
CA VAL A 171 -6.04 -4.49 6.50
C VAL A 171 -5.82 -3.01 6.20
N VAL A 172 -4.57 -2.55 6.19
CA VAL A 172 -4.22 -1.15 5.88
C VAL A 172 -4.65 -0.79 4.46
N LEU A 173 -4.27 -1.59 3.47
CA LEU A 173 -4.58 -1.33 2.07
C LEU A 173 -6.09 -1.42 1.81
N GLY A 174 -6.75 -2.46 2.32
CA GLY A 174 -8.20 -2.64 2.22
C GLY A 174 -8.97 -1.50 2.86
N ALA A 175 -8.53 -1.01 4.02
CA ALA A 175 -9.16 0.13 4.68
C ALA A 175 -8.94 1.45 3.92
N ALA A 176 -7.74 1.67 3.39
CA ALA A 176 -7.45 2.86 2.59
C ALA A 176 -8.30 2.91 1.31
N LEU A 177 -8.45 1.78 0.62
CA LEU A 177 -9.26 1.68 -0.60
C LEU A 177 -10.77 1.71 -0.32
N GLY A 178 -11.20 1.07 0.77
CA GLY A 178 -12.61 1.01 1.17
C GLY A 178 -13.22 2.38 1.47
N TRP A 179 -12.39 3.38 1.78
CA TRP A 179 -12.88 4.76 1.86
C TRP A 179 -13.51 5.21 0.53
N PHE A 180 -12.84 4.94 -0.59
CA PHE A 180 -13.28 5.33 -1.93
C PHE A 180 -14.39 4.42 -2.46
N GLY A 181 -14.34 3.12 -2.17
CA GLY A 181 -15.40 2.21 -2.56
C GLY A 181 -15.08 0.73 -2.44
N TRP A 182 -16.12 -0.09 -2.56
CA TRP A 182 -15.98 -1.53 -2.74
C TRP A 182 -15.30 -1.89 -4.06
N PRO A 183 -15.59 -1.25 -5.21
CA PRO A 183 -14.89 -1.53 -6.46
C PRO A 183 -13.39 -1.30 -6.37
N GLU A 184 -12.95 -0.24 -5.70
CA GLU A 184 -11.55 0.12 -5.48
C GLU A 184 -10.87 -0.89 -4.57
N ALA A 185 -11.53 -1.30 -3.47
CA ALA A 185 -11.00 -2.33 -2.58
C ALA A 185 -10.86 -3.69 -3.28
N LEU A 186 -11.88 -4.13 -4.00
CA LEU A 186 -11.89 -5.41 -4.72
C LEU A 186 -10.89 -5.41 -5.89
N SER A 187 -10.85 -4.34 -6.67
CA SER A 187 -9.86 -4.19 -7.75
C SER A 187 -8.44 -4.15 -7.21
N GLY A 188 -8.20 -3.52 -6.06
CA GLY A 188 -6.90 -3.51 -5.40
C GLY A 188 -6.44 -4.89 -4.95
N VAL A 189 -7.34 -5.67 -4.32
CA VAL A 189 -7.06 -7.05 -3.94
C VAL A 189 -6.79 -7.89 -5.19
N TYR A 190 -7.68 -7.83 -6.19
CA TYR A 190 -7.56 -8.60 -7.44
C TYR A 190 -6.27 -8.27 -8.20
N ALA A 191 -5.96 -6.98 -8.37
CA ALA A 191 -4.73 -6.52 -9.01
C ALA A 191 -3.50 -6.98 -8.22
N GLY A 192 -3.56 -7.00 -6.88
CA GLY A 192 -2.49 -7.53 -6.03
C GLY A 192 -2.19 -9.00 -6.32
N PHE A 193 -3.23 -9.84 -6.43
CA PHE A 193 -3.08 -11.25 -6.82
C PHE A 193 -2.54 -11.40 -8.24
N LEU A 194 -3.02 -10.59 -9.18
CA LEU A 194 -2.58 -10.65 -10.57
C LEU A 194 -1.10 -10.28 -10.69
N VAL A 195 -0.69 -9.17 -10.07
CA VAL A 195 0.72 -8.74 -10.04
C VAL A 195 1.58 -9.78 -9.33
N GLY A 196 1.15 -10.28 -8.17
CA GLY A 196 1.85 -11.32 -7.42
C GLY A 196 2.04 -12.60 -8.25
N GLY A 197 0.98 -13.04 -8.93
CA GLY A 197 1.00 -14.19 -9.83
C GLY A 197 1.95 -14.00 -11.02
N VAL A 198 1.91 -12.85 -11.68
CA VAL A 198 2.82 -12.53 -12.80
C VAL A 198 4.27 -12.53 -12.32
N VAL A 199 4.57 -11.90 -11.18
CA VAL A 199 5.94 -11.86 -10.63
C VAL A 199 6.40 -13.27 -10.27
N ALA A 200 5.56 -14.09 -9.64
CA ALA A 200 5.88 -15.48 -9.34
C ALA A 200 6.19 -16.28 -10.62
N VAL A 201 5.38 -16.14 -11.67
CA VAL A 201 5.60 -16.80 -12.97
C VAL A 201 6.92 -16.34 -13.60
N VAL A 202 7.22 -15.04 -13.60
CA VAL A 202 8.48 -14.50 -14.16
C VAL A 202 9.69 -15.05 -13.40
N LEU A 203 9.63 -15.15 -12.07
CA LEU A 203 10.72 -15.69 -11.25
C LEU A 203 10.91 -17.20 -11.45
N LEU A 204 9.83 -17.95 -11.59
CA LEU A 204 9.83 -19.38 -11.94
C LEU A 204 10.46 -19.61 -13.32
N LEU A 205 10.02 -18.86 -14.33
CA LEU A 205 10.57 -18.94 -15.70
C LEU A 205 12.03 -18.52 -15.76
N GLY A 206 12.42 -17.51 -14.97
CA GLY A 206 13.80 -17.06 -14.84
C GLY A 206 14.71 -17.99 -14.05
N ARG A 207 14.19 -19.10 -13.49
CA ARG A 207 14.91 -20.03 -12.59
C ARG A 207 15.60 -19.34 -11.40
N ARG A 208 15.15 -18.14 -11.03
CA ARG A 208 15.73 -17.33 -9.94
C ARG A 208 15.25 -17.78 -8.56
N VAL A 209 14.17 -18.54 -8.49
CA VAL A 209 13.55 -19.03 -7.25
C VAL A 209 13.20 -20.51 -7.43
N ARG A 210 13.55 -21.37 -6.45
CA ARG A 210 13.07 -22.77 -6.40
C ARG A 210 11.61 -22.75 -5.91
N TRP A 211 10.82 -23.77 -6.25
CA TRP A 211 9.41 -23.91 -5.84
C TRP A 211 9.12 -23.73 -4.32
N GLU A 212 10.16 -23.77 -3.48
CA GLU A 212 10.11 -23.62 -2.01
C GLU A 212 10.59 -22.24 -1.50
N GLY A 213 10.94 -21.30 -2.39
CA GLY A 213 11.48 -20.00 -2.01
C GLY A 213 10.42 -19.08 -1.39
N HIS A 214 10.75 -18.49 -0.23
CA HIS A 214 9.93 -17.47 0.42
C HIS A 214 9.85 -16.23 -0.49
N PHE A 215 8.64 -15.90 -0.93
CA PHE A 215 8.38 -14.81 -1.86
C PHE A 215 7.87 -13.57 -1.11
N ALA A 216 8.48 -12.41 -1.36
CA ALA A 216 8.04 -11.12 -0.81
C ALA A 216 6.69 -10.72 -1.43
N TYR A 217 5.58 -10.98 -0.72
CA TYR A 217 4.23 -10.74 -1.19
C TYR A 217 3.77 -9.28 -0.96
N GLY A 218 4.47 -8.53 -0.10
CA GLY A 218 4.14 -7.14 0.23
C GLY A 218 4.17 -6.17 -0.95
N PRO A 219 5.26 -6.07 -1.75
CA PRO A 219 5.34 -5.12 -2.86
C PRO A 219 4.26 -5.35 -3.93
N PRO A 220 3.98 -6.59 -4.41
CA PRO A 220 2.86 -6.84 -5.31
C PRO A 220 1.50 -6.40 -4.77
N MET A 221 1.22 -6.61 -3.48
CA MET A 221 -0.01 -6.11 -2.85
C MET A 221 -0.13 -4.60 -2.90
N MET A 222 0.96 -3.87 -2.62
CA MET A 222 0.98 -2.41 -2.63
C MET A 222 0.78 -1.86 -4.05
N VAL A 223 1.38 -2.49 -5.06
CA VAL A 223 1.17 -2.14 -6.46
C VAL A 223 -0.29 -2.40 -6.85
N GLY A 224 -0.84 -3.55 -6.45
CA GLY A 224 -2.25 -3.88 -6.63
C GLY A 224 -3.17 -2.82 -6.03
N ALA A 225 -2.91 -2.41 -4.79
CA ALA A 225 -3.68 -1.37 -4.14
C ALA A 225 -3.61 -0.02 -4.85
N LEU A 226 -2.43 0.38 -5.35
CA LEU A 226 -2.31 1.59 -6.16
C LEU A 226 -3.14 1.50 -7.46
N LEU A 227 -3.11 0.35 -8.14
CA LEU A 227 -3.92 0.13 -9.34
C LEU A 227 -5.41 0.16 -9.02
N GLY A 228 -5.84 -0.41 -7.90
CA GLY A 228 -7.23 -0.35 -7.44
C GLY A 228 -7.69 1.05 -7.05
N LEU A 229 -6.80 1.85 -6.45
CA LEU A 229 -7.08 3.25 -6.12
C LEU A 229 -7.29 4.11 -7.37
N LEU A 230 -6.54 3.81 -8.43
CA LEU A 230 -6.58 4.53 -9.71
C LEU A 230 -7.63 3.98 -10.68
N ALA A 231 -8.18 2.79 -10.40
CA ALA A 231 -9.32 2.26 -11.12
C ALA A 231 -10.49 3.23 -10.90
N THR A 232 -10.90 3.90 -11.97
CA THR A 232 -11.88 4.99 -11.89
C THR A 232 -13.24 4.44 -11.44
N PRO A 233 -14.00 5.16 -10.60
CA PRO A 233 -15.39 4.81 -10.32
C PRO A 233 -16.14 4.71 -11.64
N GLY A 234 -16.66 3.52 -11.97
CA GLY A 234 -17.43 3.27 -13.19
C GLY A 234 -16.75 2.41 -14.26
N LEU A 235 -15.44 2.12 -14.20
CA LEU A 235 -14.80 1.29 -15.22
C LEU A 235 -15.31 -0.17 -15.23
N LEU A 236 -15.74 -0.67 -14.07
CA LEU A 236 -16.46 -1.95 -13.95
C LEU A 236 -17.98 -1.80 -14.09
N GLY A 237 -18.52 -0.64 -13.73
CA GLY A 237 -19.95 -0.34 -13.86
C GLY A 237 -20.41 -0.09 -15.29
N SER A 238 -19.49 0.21 -16.21
CA SER A 238 -19.74 0.28 -17.65
C SER A 238 -19.56 -1.04 -18.39
N LEU A 239 -19.09 -2.09 -17.71
CA LEU A 239 -18.88 -3.42 -18.26
C LEU A 239 -20.01 -4.41 -17.91
N PHE A 240 -20.98 -3.97 -17.11
CA PHE A 240 -22.22 -4.66 -16.74
C PHE A 240 -23.41 -3.72 -16.92
#